data_AF-A0A661S156-F1
#
_entry.id   AF-A0A661S156-F1
#
_cell.length_a   1.000
_cell.length_b   1.000
_cell.length_c   1.000
_cell.angle_alpha   90.00
_cell.angle_beta   90.00
_cell.angle_gamma   90.00
#
_symmetry.space_group_name_H-M   'P 1'
#
loop_
_entity.id
_entity.type
_entity.pdbx_description
1 polymer ?
#
loop_
_entity_poly.entity_id
_entity_poly.type
_entity_poly.pdbx_seq_one_letter_code
_entity_poly.pdbx_strand_id
1 'polypeptide(L)'
;PDVYRYFSMILDEMPDTRLHIAHFHETKRVASASVLAALQAGIVNFEATLGGLGGQPANFLDDCPTMGTGEYYYKDPRYVGLVTLEDTLVQIDEMGIEHGYDVDRILWLGKQMEKTIGRRLRSEAIMNGRTLKEGHMEFARPGLQKRKEELGEEPGQKLPSEWGTKSVLPEKYRAK
;
A
#
# COMPACT_ATOMS: atom_id res chain seq x y z
N PRO A 1 -12.77 0.94 11.47
CA PRO A 1 -13.83 0.34 12.32
C PRO A 1 -14.93 -0.35 11.49
N ASP A 2 -15.47 0.33 10.49
CA ASP A 2 -16.68 -0.14 9.80
C ASP A 2 -16.43 -1.29 8.83
N VAL A 3 -15.31 -1.29 8.10
CA VAL A 3 -14.97 -2.38 7.15
C VAL A 3 -14.78 -3.72 7.87
N TYR A 4 -13.95 -3.74 8.92
CA TYR A 4 -13.74 -4.94 9.74
C TYR A 4 -15.06 -5.45 10.33
N ARG A 5 -15.85 -4.55 10.93
CA ARG A 5 -17.15 -4.89 11.52
C ARG A 5 -18.10 -5.47 10.47
N TYR A 6 -18.20 -4.84 9.30
CA TYR A 6 -19.05 -5.28 8.21
C TYR A 6 -18.69 -6.71 7.77
N PHE A 7 -17.43 -6.95 7.44
CA PHE A 7 -17.01 -8.28 6.99
C PHE A 7 -17.09 -9.33 8.09
N SER A 8 -16.86 -8.97 9.35
CA SER A 8 -17.06 -9.89 10.48
C SER A 8 -18.52 -10.33 10.57
N MET A 9 -19.47 -9.39 10.51
CA MET A 9 -20.91 -9.69 10.52
C MET A 9 -21.33 -10.56 9.33
N ILE A 10 -20.78 -10.31 8.15
CA ILE A 10 -21.07 -11.12 6.96
C ILE A 10 -20.50 -12.53 7.10
N LEU A 11 -19.29 -12.69 7.66
CA LEU A 11 -18.68 -14.00 7.85
C LEU A 11 -19.34 -14.80 8.98
N ASP A 12 -19.94 -14.14 9.98
CA ASP A 12 -20.76 -14.80 11.00
C ASP A 12 -22.00 -15.48 10.37
N GLU A 13 -22.63 -14.84 9.38
CA GLU A 13 -23.81 -15.36 8.67
C GLU A 13 -23.46 -16.28 7.48
N MET A 14 -22.35 -15.98 6.78
CA MET A 14 -21.89 -16.68 5.58
C MET A 14 -20.38 -17.00 5.72
N PRO A 15 -20.01 -18.07 6.42
CA PRO A 15 -18.61 -18.31 6.80
C PRO A 15 -17.69 -18.80 5.66
N ASP A 16 -18.22 -19.20 4.51
CA ASP A 16 -17.41 -19.67 3.38
C ASP A 16 -16.71 -18.49 2.69
N THR A 17 -15.44 -18.27 3.02
CA THR A 17 -14.61 -17.17 2.50
C THR A 17 -14.46 -17.18 0.98
N ARG A 18 -14.68 -18.31 0.31
CA ARG A 18 -14.60 -18.43 -1.16
C ARG A 18 -15.76 -17.73 -1.88
N LEU A 19 -16.85 -17.45 -1.17
CA LEU A 19 -18.02 -16.75 -1.72
C LEU A 19 -17.88 -15.23 -1.65
N HIS A 20 -16.85 -14.72 -0.97
CA HIS A 20 -16.68 -13.30 -0.70
C HIS A 20 -15.52 -12.73 -1.48
N ILE A 21 -15.73 -11.56 -2.07
CA ILE A 21 -14.71 -10.77 -2.75
C ILE A 21 -14.80 -9.33 -2.23
N ALA A 22 -13.70 -8.83 -1.68
CA ALA A 22 -13.60 -7.45 -1.27
C ALA A 22 -13.17 -6.56 -2.45
N HIS A 23 -14.04 -5.61 -2.77
CA HIS A 23 -13.85 -4.66 -3.85
C HIS A 23 -13.75 -3.25 -3.27
N PHE A 24 -12.59 -2.62 -3.40
CA PHE A 24 -12.37 -1.27 -2.87
C PHE A 24 -11.92 -0.31 -3.97
N HIS A 25 -12.59 0.84 -3.99
CA HIS A 25 -12.14 2.01 -4.74
C HIS A 25 -11.18 2.84 -3.90
N GLU A 26 -10.20 3.45 -4.57
CA GLU A 26 -9.24 4.34 -3.96
C GLU A 26 -9.42 5.79 -4.44
N THR A 27 -10.33 6.50 -3.77
CA THR A 27 -10.61 7.92 -4.01
C THR A 27 -10.03 8.84 -2.94
N LYS A 28 -9.83 8.33 -1.72
CA LYS A 28 -9.51 9.14 -0.51
C LYS A 28 -8.29 8.65 0.27
N ARG A 29 -7.48 7.76 -0.31
CA ARG A 29 -6.32 7.10 0.31
C ARG A 29 -6.68 6.30 1.57
N VAL A 30 -7.75 5.51 1.48
CA VAL A 30 -8.25 4.66 2.57
C VAL A 30 -8.38 3.18 2.19
N ALA A 31 -8.11 2.82 0.92
CA ALA A 31 -8.32 1.46 0.44
C ALA A 31 -7.33 0.48 1.08
N SER A 32 -6.05 0.83 1.23
CA SER A 32 -5.05 -0.05 1.87
C SER A 32 -5.40 -0.39 3.33
N ALA A 33 -5.93 0.58 4.07
CA ALA A 33 -6.44 0.38 5.43
C ALA A 33 -7.71 -0.49 5.43
N SER A 34 -8.55 -0.35 4.41
CA SER A 34 -9.76 -1.16 4.24
C SER A 34 -9.43 -2.61 3.87
N VAL A 35 -8.44 -2.83 3.01
CA VAL A 35 -7.88 -4.15 2.70
C VAL A 35 -7.35 -4.81 3.97
N LEU A 36 -6.53 -4.10 4.75
CA LEU A 36 -6.04 -4.62 6.04
C LEU A 36 -7.18 -4.99 6.99
N ALA A 37 -8.20 -4.14 7.12
CA ALA A 37 -9.36 -4.40 7.97
C ALA A 37 -10.17 -5.62 7.49
N ALA A 38 -10.32 -5.82 6.18
CA ALA A 38 -11.01 -6.97 5.61
C ALA A 38 -10.19 -8.27 5.79
N LEU A 39 -8.86 -8.21 5.63
CA LEU A 39 -7.96 -9.33 5.95
C LEU A 39 -8.09 -9.76 7.41
N GLN A 40 -8.10 -8.79 8.33
CA GLN A 40 -8.28 -9.04 9.76
C GLN A 40 -9.63 -9.71 10.08
N ALA A 41 -10.67 -9.41 9.30
CA ALA A 41 -11.98 -10.05 9.45
C ALA A 41 -12.00 -11.49 8.90
N GLY A 42 -11.09 -11.84 7.99
CA GLY A 42 -10.98 -13.19 7.40
C GLY A 42 -11.26 -13.25 5.89
N ILE A 43 -11.41 -12.11 5.21
CA ILE A 43 -11.56 -12.08 3.75
C ILE A 43 -10.22 -12.40 3.08
N VAL A 44 -10.27 -13.23 2.04
CA VAL A 44 -9.06 -13.73 1.33
C VAL A 44 -9.06 -13.43 -0.17
N ASN A 45 -10.19 -13.01 -0.75
CA ASN A 45 -10.26 -12.61 -2.16
C ASN A 45 -10.45 -11.10 -2.27
N PHE A 46 -9.60 -10.46 -3.07
CA PHE A 46 -9.59 -9.01 -3.28
C PHE A 46 -9.54 -8.71 -4.77
N GLU A 47 -10.25 -7.66 -5.17
CA GLU A 47 -10.15 -7.11 -6.51
C GLU A 47 -9.26 -5.87 -6.55
N ALA A 48 -8.40 -5.83 -7.56
CA ALA A 48 -7.51 -4.71 -7.81
C ALA A 48 -7.24 -4.59 -9.31
N THR A 49 -6.77 -3.42 -9.75
CA THR A 49 -6.41 -3.18 -11.16
C THR A 49 -5.01 -2.62 -11.28
N LEU A 50 -4.35 -2.89 -12.40
CA LEU A 50 -3.08 -2.25 -12.73
C LEU A 50 -3.25 -0.73 -12.76
N GLY A 51 -2.41 -0.02 -12.01
CA GLY A 51 -2.39 1.42 -11.93
C GLY A 51 -3.64 2.07 -11.33
N GLY A 52 -4.56 1.28 -10.74
CA GLY A 52 -5.77 1.78 -10.10
C GLY A 52 -6.83 2.27 -11.08
N LEU A 53 -6.90 1.63 -12.24
CA LEU A 53 -7.93 1.83 -13.26
C LEU A 53 -9.34 1.44 -12.75
N GLY A 54 -10.36 1.63 -13.59
CA GLY A 54 -11.75 1.25 -13.23
C GLY A 54 -12.48 2.30 -12.38
N GLY A 55 -12.27 3.59 -12.66
CA GLY A 55 -12.95 4.70 -11.98
C GLY A 55 -14.43 4.80 -12.28
N GLN A 56 -14.74 5.32 -13.46
CA GLN A 56 -16.13 5.53 -13.86
C GLN A 56 -16.78 4.22 -14.30
N PRO A 57 -18.10 4.11 -14.14
CA PRO A 57 -18.89 3.16 -14.91
C PRO A 57 -18.59 3.36 -16.39
N ALA A 58 -18.23 2.29 -17.09
CA ALA A 58 -18.36 2.28 -18.54
C ALA A 58 -19.85 2.44 -18.83
N ASN A 59 -20.23 3.56 -19.44
CA ASN A 59 -21.59 3.71 -19.91
C ASN A 59 -21.71 2.90 -21.20
N PHE A 60 -22.72 2.05 -21.31
CA PHE A 60 -23.03 1.39 -22.57
C PHE A 60 -24.11 2.21 -23.28
N LEU A 61 -23.87 2.57 -24.53
CA LEU A 61 -24.88 3.12 -25.42
C LEU A 61 -25.02 2.13 -26.58
N ASP A 62 -26.19 1.49 -26.70
CA ASP A 62 -26.48 0.47 -27.70
C ASP A 62 -25.40 -0.63 -27.78
N ASP A 63 -25.12 -1.28 -26.63
CA ASP A 63 -24.09 -2.32 -26.47
C ASP A 63 -22.64 -1.91 -26.79
N CYS A 64 -22.40 -0.62 -27.06
CA CYS A 64 -21.07 -0.08 -27.27
C CYS A 64 -20.53 0.55 -25.98
N PRO A 65 -19.35 0.14 -25.49
CA PRO A 65 -18.72 0.81 -24.36
C PRO A 65 -18.36 2.24 -24.75
N THR A 66 -18.97 3.21 -24.08
CA THR A 66 -18.68 4.64 -24.24
C THR A 66 -17.73 5.10 -23.14
N MET A 67 -16.92 6.11 -23.46
CA MET A 67 -16.08 6.75 -22.45
C MET A 67 -16.97 7.36 -21.37
N GLY A 68 -16.61 7.11 -20.10
CA GLY A 68 -17.19 7.84 -18.99
C GLY A 68 -17.00 9.35 -19.18
N THR A 69 -17.88 10.13 -18.56
CA THR A 69 -17.90 11.61 -18.63
C THR A 69 -16.65 12.32 -18.05
N GLY A 70 -15.66 11.57 -17.57
CA GLY A 70 -14.32 12.00 -17.16
C GLY A 70 -14.35 13.20 -16.21
N GLU A 71 -14.08 14.36 -16.81
CA GLU A 71 -14.03 15.68 -16.15
C GLU A 71 -15.29 16.04 -15.38
N TYR A 72 -16.45 15.48 -15.75
CA TYR A 72 -17.71 15.73 -15.05
C TYR A 72 -17.69 15.31 -13.58
N TYR A 73 -16.97 14.23 -13.24
CA TYR A 73 -16.91 13.73 -11.86
C TYR A 73 -15.60 14.09 -11.15
N TYR A 74 -14.48 14.10 -11.86
CA TYR A 74 -13.17 14.32 -11.24
C TYR A 74 -12.24 15.10 -12.17
N LYS A 75 -11.60 16.15 -11.61
CA LYS A 75 -10.60 16.96 -12.31
C LYS A 75 -9.32 16.19 -12.63
N ASP A 76 -9.01 15.17 -11.82
CA ASP A 76 -7.83 14.34 -12.02
C ASP A 76 -8.25 12.85 -11.98
N PRO A 77 -8.17 12.14 -13.11
CA PRO A 77 -8.59 10.75 -13.21
C PRO A 77 -7.71 9.79 -12.40
N ARG A 78 -6.59 10.26 -11.83
CA ARG A 78 -5.74 9.45 -10.93
C ARG A 78 -6.31 9.31 -9.53
N TYR A 79 -7.33 10.08 -9.13
CA TYR A 79 -7.93 9.98 -7.80
C TYR A 79 -9.25 9.19 -7.78
N VAL A 80 -9.41 8.27 -8.74
CA VAL A 80 -10.57 7.36 -8.84
C VAL A 80 -10.16 5.97 -9.28
N GLY A 81 -11.08 5.02 -9.15
CA GLY A 81 -10.87 3.64 -9.59
C GLY A 81 -10.54 2.72 -8.45
N LEU A 82 -10.21 1.49 -8.78
CA LEU A 82 -9.96 0.45 -7.81
C LEU A 82 -8.64 0.68 -7.09
N VAL A 83 -8.45 0.00 -5.97
CA VAL A 83 -7.12 -0.17 -5.42
C VAL A 83 -6.15 -0.70 -6.50
N THR A 84 -4.93 -0.20 -6.46
CA THR A 84 -3.82 -0.58 -7.34
C THR A 84 -3.37 -1.99 -7.00
N LEU A 85 -3.29 -2.88 -8.00
CA LEU A 85 -2.82 -4.25 -7.80
C LEU A 85 -1.36 -4.26 -7.32
N GLU A 86 -0.56 -3.35 -7.85
CA GLU A 86 0.85 -3.19 -7.53
C GLU A 86 1.06 -2.83 -6.06
N ASP A 87 0.37 -1.81 -5.55
CA ASP A 87 0.56 -1.36 -4.16
C ASP A 87 -0.07 -2.35 -3.18
N THR A 88 -1.19 -2.97 -3.57
CA THR A 88 -1.82 -4.04 -2.78
C THR A 88 -0.85 -5.20 -2.63
N LEU A 89 -0.25 -5.70 -3.72
CA LEU A 89 0.67 -6.83 -3.64
C LEU A 89 1.92 -6.50 -2.83
N VAL A 90 2.50 -5.30 -2.97
CA VAL A 90 3.62 -4.88 -2.11
C VAL A 90 3.19 -4.85 -0.64
N GLN A 91 2.00 -4.34 -0.32
CA GLN A 91 1.49 -4.37 1.05
C GLN A 91 1.38 -5.81 1.60
N ILE A 92 0.77 -6.72 0.84
CA ILE A 92 0.56 -8.12 1.26
C ILE A 92 1.88 -8.88 1.41
N ASP A 93 2.79 -8.68 0.46
CA ASP A 93 4.12 -9.27 0.44
C ASP A 93 4.98 -8.80 1.64
N GLU A 94 4.95 -7.50 1.97
CA GLU A 94 5.65 -6.97 3.15
C GLU A 94 5.04 -7.42 4.48
N MET A 95 3.75 -7.78 4.48
CA MET A 95 3.09 -8.41 5.62
C MET A 95 3.43 -9.91 5.75
N GLY A 96 4.14 -10.49 4.77
CA GLY A 96 4.53 -11.90 4.77
C GLY A 96 3.37 -12.87 4.49
N ILE A 97 2.30 -12.40 3.83
CA ILE A 97 1.13 -13.21 3.49
C ILE A 97 1.35 -13.85 2.11
N GLU A 98 1.07 -15.15 1.99
CA GLU A 98 1.16 -15.86 0.71
C GLU A 98 0.09 -15.35 -0.27
N HIS A 99 0.52 -15.01 -1.50
CA HIS A 99 -0.38 -14.50 -2.55
C HIS A 99 -0.16 -15.15 -3.93
N GLY A 100 0.95 -15.87 -4.14
CA GLY A 100 1.19 -16.63 -5.39
C GLY A 100 1.56 -15.79 -6.63
N TYR A 101 1.88 -14.50 -6.47
CA TYR A 101 2.28 -13.62 -7.58
C TYR A 101 3.78 -13.34 -7.57
N ASP A 102 4.37 -13.15 -8.76
CA ASP A 102 5.67 -12.53 -8.91
C ASP A 102 5.51 -11.00 -8.84
N VAL A 103 5.83 -10.41 -7.68
CA VAL A 103 5.66 -8.97 -7.42
C VAL A 103 6.45 -8.14 -8.42
N ASP A 104 7.69 -8.50 -8.72
CA ASP A 104 8.56 -7.73 -9.62
C ASP A 104 7.99 -7.73 -11.06
N ARG A 105 7.43 -8.86 -11.50
CA ARG A 105 6.72 -8.96 -12.78
C ARG A 105 5.46 -8.08 -12.81
N ILE A 106 4.71 -8.01 -11.71
CA ILE A 106 3.53 -7.14 -11.62
C ILE A 106 3.94 -5.66 -11.69
N LEU A 107 4.98 -5.25 -10.98
CA LEU A 107 5.49 -3.87 -11.07
C LEU A 107 5.96 -3.53 -12.50
N TRP A 108 6.58 -4.47 -13.19
CA TRP A 108 6.94 -4.30 -14.60
C TRP A 108 5.72 -4.18 -15.53
N LEU A 109 4.67 -4.98 -15.30
CA LEU A 109 3.42 -4.91 -16.06
C LEU A 109 2.70 -3.58 -15.84
N GLY A 110 2.66 -3.08 -14.61
CA GLY A 110 2.13 -1.75 -14.30
C GLY A 110 2.83 -0.65 -15.10
N LYS A 111 4.17 -0.70 -15.19
CA LYS A 111 4.97 0.23 -16.04
C LYS A 111 4.61 0.12 -17.52
N GLN A 112 4.33 -1.08 -18.02
CA GLN A 112 3.88 -1.23 -19.41
C GLN A 112 2.47 -0.67 -19.60
N MET A 113 1.58 -0.84 -18.61
CA MET A 113 0.21 -0.32 -18.66
C MET A 113 0.17 1.22 -18.78
N GLU A 114 1.03 1.94 -18.06
CA GLU A 114 1.15 3.39 -18.23
C GLU A 114 1.54 3.79 -19.66
N LYS A 115 2.43 3.03 -20.30
CA LYS A 115 2.81 3.25 -21.71
C LYS A 115 1.66 2.94 -22.65
N THR A 116 0.94 1.85 -22.42
CA THR A 116 -0.21 1.44 -23.24
C THR A 116 -1.33 2.47 -23.19
N ILE A 117 -1.65 3.01 -22.01
CA ILE A 117 -2.71 4.01 -21.85
C ILE A 117 -2.21 5.42 -22.24
N GLY A 118 -0.90 5.63 -22.31
CA GLY A 118 -0.31 6.92 -22.69
C GLY A 118 -0.40 7.99 -21.59
N ARG A 119 -0.59 7.59 -20.33
CA ARG A 119 -0.63 8.51 -19.18
C ARG A 119 -0.11 7.85 -17.91
N ARG A 120 0.28 8.68 -16.95
CA ARG A 120 0.66 8.24 -15.62
C ARG A 120 -0.55 7.76 -14.82
N LEU A 121 -0.40 6.64 -14.14
CA LEU A 121 -1.38 6.00 -13.29
C LEU A 121 -1.03 6.22 -11.80
N ARG A 122 -1.78 5.62 -10.87
CA ARG A 122 -1.71 5.96 -9.44
C ARG A 122 -0.62 5.21 -8.65
N SER A 123 -0.18 4.03 -9.10
CA SER A 123 0.63 3.16 -8.24
C SER A 123 1.92 3.81 -7.75
N GLU A 124 2.07 3.86 -6.43
CA GLU A 124 3.31 4.27 -5.77
C GLU A 124 4.41 3.20 -5.87
N ALA A 125 4.04 1.92 -5.84
CA ALA A 125 4.97 0.80 -5.90
C ALA A 125 5.67 0.69 -7.26
N ILE A 126 5.01 1.07 -8.36
CA ILE A 126 5.66 1.19 -9.67
C ILE A 126 6.83 2.19 -9.61
N MET A 127 6.66 3.27 -8.86
CA MET A 127 7.63 4.36 -8.75
C MET A 127 8.78 4.02 -7.81
N ASN A 128 8.44 3.49 -6.62
CA ASN A 128 9.39 3.30 -5.53
C ASN A 128 9.97 1.88 -5.46
N GLY A 129 9.34 0.92 -6.15
CA GLY A 129 9.65 -0.49 -6.01
C GLY A 129 9.10 -1.09 -4.71
N ARG A 130 9.59 -2.29 -4.40
CA ARG A 130 9.39 -2.95 -3.10
C ARG A 130 10.21 -2.27 -2.02
N THR A 131 9.98 -2.62 -0.75
CA THR A 131 10.74 -2.01 0.35
C THR A 131 12.19 -2.49 0.31
N LEU A 132 13.10 -1.58 -0.03
CA LEU A 132 14.54 -1.82 0.07
C LEU A 132 14.97 -1.88 1.55
N LYS A 133 15.50 -3.02 1.99
CA LYS A 133 15.92 -3.22 3.39
C LYS A 133 17.35 -2.74 3.63
N GLU A 134 18.19 -2.78 2.59
CA GLU A 134 19.60 -2.36 2.63
C GLU A 134 19.77 -0.83 2.51
N GLY A 135 18.73 -0.16 2.01
CA GLY A 135 18.76 1.27 1.71
C GLY A 135 19.53 1.61 0.43
N HIS A 136 19.49 2.89 0.06
CA HIS A 136 20.14 3.43 -1.13
C HIS A 136 21.54 3.91 -0.79
N MET A 137 22.56 3.13 -1.14
CA MET A 137 23.95 3.48 -0.85
C MET A 137 24.42 4.73 -1.62
N GLU A 138 23.76 5.09 -2.72
CA GLU A 138 23.97 6.36 -3.42
C GLU A 138 23.61 7.59 -2.58
N PHE A 139 22.72 7.43 -1.60
CA PHE A 139 22.36 8.48 -0.63
C PHE A 139 23.05 8.29 0.72
N ALA A 140 23.95 7.30 0.85
CA ALA A 140 24.71 7.10 2.08
C ALA A 140 25.61 8.31 2.35
N ARG A 141 25.75 8.68 3.64
CA ARG A 141 26.65 9.76 4.05
C ARG A 141 28.10 9.29 3.96
N PRO A 142 28.93 9.84 3.04
CA PRO A 142 30.30 9.35 2.83
C PRO A 142 31.21 9.46 4.06
N GLY A 143 30.93 10.43 4.95
CA GLY A 143 31.67 10.63 6.19
C GLY A 143 31.08 9.98 7.44
N LEU A 144 29.99 9.20 7.32
CA LEU A 144 29.31 8.65 8.49
C LEU A 144 30.22 7.71 9.28
N GLN A 145 30.92 6.80 8.60
CA GLN A 145 31.81 5.84 9.25
C GLN A 145 32.91 6.55 10.05
N LYS A 146 33.62 7.49 9.41
CA LYS A 146 34.65 8.30 10.08
C LYS A 146 34.10 9.06 11.28
N ARG A 147 32.90 9.65 11.16
CA ARG A 147 32.27 10.38 12.26
C ARG A 147 31.87 9.46 13.42
N LYS A 148 31.42 8.24 13.13
CA LYS A 148 31.12 7.24 14.16
C LYS A 148 32.38 6.83 14.92
N GLU A 149 33.49 6.62 14.21
CA GLU A 149 34.80 6.35 14.80
C GLU A 149 35.28 7.53 15.67
N GLU A 150 35.13 8.77 15.20
CA GLU A 150 35.46 10.00 15.98
C GLU A 150 34.62 10.15 17.25
N LEU A 151 33.36 9.70 17.22
CA LEU A 151 32.44 9.72 18.36
C LEU A 151 32.57 8.48 19.26
N GLY A 152 33.41 7.51 18.91
CA GLY A 152 33.56 6.25 19.66
C GLY A 152 32.31 5.37 19.63
N GLU A 153 31.51 5.42 18.56
CA GLU A 153 30.35 4.54 18.38
C GLU A 153 30.78 3.14 17.93
N GLU A 154 30.20 2.11 18.55
CA GLU A 154 30.43 0.71 18.18
C GLU A 154 29.74 0.35 16.84
N PRO A 155 30.27 -0.62 16.07
CA PRO A 155 29.60 -1.13 14.86
C PRO A 155 28.18 -1.62 15.16
N GLY A 156 27.19 -1.07 14.44
CA GLY A 156 25.78 -1.41 14.63
C GLY A 156 25.09 -0.68 15.79
N GLN A 157 25.78 0.22 16.49
CA GLN A 157 25.16 1.09 17.50
C GLN A 157 24.08 1.97 16.85
N LYS A 158 22.85 1.84 17.37
CA LYS A 158 21.66 2.59 16.90
C LYS A 158 21.32 3.78 17.81
N LEU A 159 21.69 3.70 19.08
CA LEU A 159 21.41 4.70 20.10
C LEU A 159 22.70 5.02 20.86
N PRO A 160 22.86 6.22 21.45
CA PRO A 160 23.99 6.53 22.30
C PRO A 160 24.14 5.51 23.43
N SER A 161 25.37 5.16 23.79
CA SER A 161 25.65 4.08 24.75
C SER A 161 25.21 4.44 26.18
N GLU A 162 25.11 5.72 26.48
CA GLU A 162 24.61 6.27 27.74
C GLU A 162 23.08 6.26 27.84
N TRP A 163 22.35 5.96 26.76
CA TRP A 163 20.90 5.85 26.80
C TRP A 163 20.49 4.51 27.39
N GLY A 164 19.70 4.57 28.47
CA GLY A 164 19.14 3.37 29.09
C GLY A 164 18.16 2.64 28.18
N THR A 165 17.94 1.35 28.44
CA THR A 165 16.96 0.52 27.72
C THR A 165 15.51 0.91 27.97
N LYS A 166 15.26 1.80 28.93
CA LYS A 166 13.94 2.33 29.27
C LYS A 166 13.94 3.84 29.10
N SER A 167 12.89 4.35 28.46
CA SER A 167 12.66 5.78 28.40
C SER A 167 12.37 6.32 29.81
N VAL A 168 13.10 7.37 30.19
CA VAL A 168 12.87 8.08 31.44
C VAL A 168 12.12 9.36 31.11
N LEU A 169 10.86 9.45 31.56
CA LEU A 169 10.08 10.67 31.38
C LEU A 169 10.72 11.83 32.17
N PRO A 170 10.68 13.07 31.65
CA PRO A 170 10.97 14.26 32.44
C PRO A 170 10.10 14.28 33.71
N GLU A 171 10.63 14.77 34.84
CA GLU A 171 9.95 14.71 36.14
C GLU A 171 8.51 15.25 36.11
N LYS A 172 8.27 16.34 35.38
CA LYS A 172 6.95 16.94 35.19
C LYS A 172 5.89 16.01 34.56
N TYR A 173 6.31 14.92 33.93
CA TYR A 173 5.44 13.95 33.26
C TYR A 173 5.46 12.57 33.92
N ARG A 174 6.23 12.37 35.01
CA ARG A 174 6.17 11.13 35.78
C ARG A 174 4.87 11.12 36.59
N ALA A 175 4.18 9.98 36.61
CA ALA A 175 3.04 9.81 37.51
C ALA A 175 3.52 10.03 38.96
N LYS A 176 2.75 10.80 39.74
CA LYS A 176 3.03 11.05 41.15
C LYS A 176 2.97 9.76 41.96
#